data_AF-A0A511SZ54-F1
#
_entry.id   AF-A0A511SZ54-F1
#
_cell.length_a   1.000
_cell.length_b   1.000
_cell.length_c   1.000
_cell.angle_alpha   90.00
_cell.angle_beta   90.00
_cell.angle_gamma   90.00
#
_symmetry.space_group_name_H-M   'P 1'
#
loop_
_entity.id
_entity.type
_entity.pdbx_description
1 polymer ?
#
loop_
_entity_poly.entity_id
_entity_poly.type
_entity_poly.pdbx_seq_one_letter_code
_entity_poly.pdbx_strand_id
1 'polypeptide(L)'
;MVSSPDEALILLESEDDKSNVYSFMAKRARGCIASSKKAPQPQDDEMVRETITTRMACRQCGILQQCVHTATARSAGLSFASSFHCLECGDAFESDDSRIPEDFRHLFYEKHERWALHLEATSPQKLHVLHSIRHVMGLSLQDTGELLKSLPRQLAEGTRVEMELLRERLAHSGAQLLLKSDASTQDSTQ
;
A
#
# COMPACT_ATOMS: atom_id res chain seq x y z
N MET A 1 -8.01 -11.03 57.82
CA MET A 1 -6.72 -11.73 58.06
C MET A 1 -6.61 -12.71 56.90
N VAL A 2 -5.74 -12.58 55.92
CA VAL A 2 -4.34 -12.12 55.91
C VAL A 2 -4.00 -11.68 54.47
N SER A 3 -3.34 -10.51 54.39
CA SER A 3 -2.20 -10.18 53.53
C SER A 3 -2.34 -10.06 52.00
N SER A 4 -2.27 -8.80 51.54
CA SER A 4 -1.56 -8.36 50.32
C SER A 4 -0.13 -8.92 50.25
N PRO A 5 0.44 -8.96 49.03
CA PRO A 5 1.68 -8.22 48.84
C PRO A 5 1.81 -7.47 47.51
N ASP A 6 2.46 -6.32 47.66
CA ASP A 6 3.52 -5.74 46.83
C ASP A 6 3.26 -5.27 45.39
N GLU A 7 3.10 -3.94 45.34
CA GLU A 7 3.68 -3.03 44.36
C GLU A 7 5.06 -3.49 43.85
N ALA A 8 5.21 -3.54 42.53
CA ALA A 8 6.51 -3.39 41.89
C ALA A 8 6.39 -2.29 40.83
N LEU A 9 6.69 -1.08 41.29
CA LEU A 9 6.97 0.11 40.49
C LEU A 9 8.23 -0.16 39.65
N ILE A 10 8.13 -0.17 38.32
CA ILE A 10 9.31 -0.09 37.44
C ILE A 10 9.26 1.28 36.76
N LEU A 11 9.92 2.24 37.39
CA LEU A 11 10.41 3.46 36.76
C LEU A 11 11.74 3.12 36.08
N LEU A 12 11.79 3.30 34.75
CA LEU A 12 13.05 3.48 34.03
C LEU A 12 12.95 4.80 33.26
N GLU A 13 13.44 5.83 33.93
CA GLU A 13 13.94 7.04 33.28
C GLU A 13 15.29 6.70 32.63
N SER A 14 15.50 7.15 31.40
CA SER A 14 16.84 7.53 30.93
C SER A 14 16.70 8.49 29.75
N GLU A 15 16.87 9.77 30.06
CA GLU A 15 17.25 10.83 29.14
C GLU A 15 18.67 10.54 28.64
N ASP A 16 18.90 10.67 27.33
CA ASP A 16 20.26 10.87 26.80
C ASP A 16 20.21 11.79 25.57
N ASP A 17 20.48 13.04 25.88
CA ASP A 17 20.80 14.16 25.01
C ASP A 17 22.17 13.95 24.36
N LYS A 18 22.23 13.85 23.03
CA LYS A 18 23.47 14.01 22.26
C LYS A 18 23.25 14.89 21.04
N SER A 19 23.30 16.19 21.32
CA SER A 19 23.75 17.25 20.42
C SER A 19 24.94 16.79 19.56
N ASN A 20 24.75 16.65 18.25
CA ASN A 20 25.85 16.43 17.31
C ASN A 20 26.16 17.72 16.55
N VAL A 21 27.15 18.44 17.06
CA VAL A 21 27.73 19.64 16.45
C VAL A 21 28.85 19.18 15.51
N TYR A 22 28.56 19.09 14.21
CA TYR A 22 29.59 19.04 13.17
C TYR A 22 29.52 20.29 12.31
N SER A 23 30.29 21.29 12.74
CA SER A 23 30.74 22.40 11.89
C SER A 23 31.90 21.90 11.04
N PHE A 24 31.67 21.71 9.74
CA PHE A 24 32.74 21.44 8.77
C PHE A 24 32.81 22.58 7.75
N MET A 25 34.05 23.02 7.54
CA MET A 25 34.45 24.21 6.81
C MET A 25 34.04 24.21 5.33
N ALA A 26 33.40 25.29 4.89
CA ALA A 26 33.22 25.60 3.47
C ALA A 26 34.27 26.61 2.98
N LYS A 27 35.30 26.13 2.27
CA LYS A 27 36.16 26.94 1.40
C LYS A 27 35.96 26.53 -0.06
N ARG A 28 35.32 27.45 -0.80
CA ARG A 28 35.36 27.74 -2.25
C ARG A 28 35.86 26.65 -3.23
N ALA A 29 35.01 26.33 -4.20
CA ALA A 29 35.41 26.20 -5.59
C ALA A 29 34.29 26.69 -6.53
N ARG A 30 34.69 27.49 -7.52
CA ARG A 30 33.86 28.12 -8.55
C ARG A 30 33.56 27.13 -9.66
N GLY A 31 32.40 27.30 -10.30
CA GLY A 31 32.15 26.86 -11.67
C GLY A 31 31.45 25.51 -11.79
N CYS A 32 30.12 25.52 -11.76
CA CYS A 32 29.32 24.47 -12.37
C CYS A 32 28.27 25.15 -13.26
N ILE A 33 28.36 24.88 -14.56
CA ILE A 33 27.37 25.22 -15.55
C ILE A 33 26.13 24.41 -15.16
N ALA A 34 25.12 25.09 -14.62
CA ALA A 34 23.86 24.48 -14.23
C ALA A 34 23.11 24.05 -15.50
N SER A 35 23.36 22.81 -15.95
CA SER A 35 22.42 22.10 -16.81
C SER A 35 21.15 21.92 -15.99
N SER A 36 20.21 22.86 -16.15
CA SER A 36 18.84 22.75 -15.66
C SER A 36 18.24 21.44 -16.18
N LYS A 37 18.39 20.36 -15.40
CA LYS A 37 17.58 19.17 -15.55
C LYS A 37 16.15 19.63 -15.36
N LYS A 38 15.42 19.77 -16.46
CA LYS A 38 13.99 20.05 -16.49
C LYS A 38 13.34 19.10 -15.49
N ALA A 39 12.74 19.64 -14.43
CA ALA A 39 12.03 18.82 -13.45
C ALA A 39 11.06 17.91 -14.23
N PRO A 40 11.05 16.60 -13.95
CA PRO A 40 10.11 15.69 -14.59
C PRO A 40 8.71 16.28 -14.41
N GLN A 41 8.02 16.52 -15.53
CA GLN A 41 6.65 17.02 -15.45
C GLN A 41 5.81 15.97 -14.71
N PRO A 42 4.89 16.39 -13.82
CA PRO A 42 4.01 15.47 -13.13
C PRO A 42 3.26 14.68 -14.22
N GLN A 43 3.57 13.40 -14.33
CA GLN A 43 2.77 12.48 -15.11
C GLN A 43 1.42 12.43 -14.40
N ASP A 44 0.33 12.58 -15.16
CA ASP A 44 -1.02 12.57 -14.62
C ASP A 44 -1.17 11.36 -13.67
N ASP A 45 -1.46 11.64 -12.39
CA ASP A 45 -1.63 10.66 -11.31
C ASP A 45 -2.79 9.73 -11.70
N GLU A 46 -2.47 8.61 -12.34
CA GLU A 46 -3.45 7.66 -12.86
C GLU A 46 -4.19 7.03 -11.68
N MET A 47 -5.37 7.60 -11.39
CA MET A 47 -6.19 7.18 -10.27
C MET A 47 -6.97 5.91 -10.62
N VAL A 48 -6.64 4.79 -9.96
CA VAL A 48 -7.42 3.55 -10.06
C VAL A 48 -8.48 3.55 -8.95
N ARG A 49 -9.74 3.35 -9.33
CA ARG A 49 -10.88 3.36 -8.40
C ARG A 49 -11.75 2.12 -8.62
N GLU A 50 -12.06 1.44 -7.52
CA GLU A 50 -13.00 0.33 -7.48
C GLU A 50 -14.15 0.64 -6.52
N THR A 51 -15.34 0.13 -6.84
CA THR A 51 -16.53 0.38 -6.03
C THR A 51 -17.36 -0.89 -5.90
N ILE A 52 -17.75 -1.23 -4.67
CA ILE A 52 -18.68 -2.30 -4.34
C ILE A 52 -19.92 -1.70 -3.66
N THR A 53 -21.02 -2.44 -3.63
CA THR A 53 -22.26 -2.02 -2.97
C THR A 53 -22.77 -3.17 -2.13
N THR A 54 -23.02 -2.91 -0.85
CA THR A 54 -23.59 -3.88 0.09
C THR A 54 -24.98 -3.42 0.54
N ARG A 55 -25.65 -4.26 1.32
CA ARG A 55 -26.91 -3.90 1.99
C ARG A 55 -26.71 -3.98 3.48
N MET A 56 -27.21 -2.99 4.21
CA MET A 56 -27.23 -3.01 5.67
C MET A 56 -28.51 -2.38 6.21
N ALA A 57 -28.93 -2.82 7.39
CA ALA A 57 -30.10 -2.25 8.05
C ALA A 57 -29.76 -0.89 8.65
N CYS A 58 -30.63 0.09 8.43
CA CYS A 58 -30.54 1.38 9.10
C CYS A 58 -30.60 1.19 10.63
N ARG A 59 -29.67 1.84 11.36
CA ARG A 59 -29.57 1.70 12.82
C ARG A 59 -30.76 2.34 13.54
N GLN A 60 -31.41 3.31 12.91
CA GLN A 60 -32.56 4.01 13.49
C GLN A 60 -33.90 3.33 13.15
N CYS A 61 -34.18 3.07 11.87
CA CYS A 61 -35.49 2.57 11.43
C CYS A 61 -35.51 1.09 11.02
N GLY A 62 -34.36 0.41 10.98
CA GLY A 62 -34.24 -1.01 10.63
C GLY A 62 -34.40 -1.34 9.13
N ILE A 63 -34.72 -0.35 8.29
CA ILE A 63 -34.92 -0.57 6.85
C ILE A 63 -33.59 -0.88 6.17
N LEU A 64 -33.58 -1.94 5.36
CA LEU A 64 -32.42 -2.33 4.55
C LEU A 64 -32.17 -1.30 3.45
N GLN A 65 -30.98 -0.72 3.45
CA GLN A 65 -30.54 0.30 2.48
C GLN A 65 -29.18 -0.10 1.90
N GLN A 66 -28.84 0.53 0.77
CA GLN A 66 -27.54 0.32 0.14
C GLN A 66 -26.44 1.08 0.89
N CYS A 67 -25.28 0.45 1.02
CA CYS A 67 -24.04 1.08 1.46
C CYS A 67 -23.02 0.95 0.32
N VAL A 68 -22.36 2.05 -0.04
CA VAL A 68 -21.37 2.08 -1.12
C VAL A 68 -19.99 2.09 -0.49
N HIS A 69 -19.10 1.23 -0.96
CA HIS A 69 -17.71 1.22 -0.54
C HIS A 69 -16.81 1.46 -1.76
N THR A 70 -15.90 2.42 -1.64
CA THR A 70 -14.96 2.82 -2.70
C THR A 70 -13.54 2.62 -2.21
N ALA A 71 -12.72 1.91 -2.98
CA ALA A 71 -11.28 1.89 -2.79
C ALA A 71 -10.61 2.68 -3.92
N THR A 72 -9.66 3.54 -3.58
CA THR A 72 -8.95 4.38 -4.54
C THR A 72 -7.45 4.31 -4.28
N ALA A 73 -6.69 3.97 -5.32
CA ALA A 73 -5.24 4.01 -5.35
C ALA A 73 -4.75 5.26 -6.10
N ARG A 74 -3.75 5.92 -5.52
CA ARG A 74 -3.01 7.05 -6.08
C ARG A 74 -1.54 6.92 -5.71
N SER A 75 -0.67 7.71 -6.32
CA SER A 75 0.75 7.83 -5.93
C SER A 75 0.96 8.04 -4.42
N ALA A 76 0.08 8.82 -3.77
CA ALA A 76 0.12 9.10 -2.34
C ALA A 76 -0.22 7.87 -1.45
N GLY A 77 -0.97 6.90 -1.95
CA GLY A 77 -1.38 5.71 -1.21
C GLY A 77 -2.75 5.18 -1.58
N LEU A 78 -3.23 4.27 -0.74
CA LEU A 78 -4.56 3.67 -0.82
C LEU A 78 -5.50 4.44 0.12
N SER A 79 -6.73 4.67 -0.34
CA SER A 79 -7.82 5.18 0.48
C SER A 79 -9.05 4.32 0.29
N PHE A 80 -9.81 4.14 1.36
CA PHE A 80 -11.06 3.41 1.38
C PHE A 80 -12.14 4.28 2.01
N ALA A 81 -13.28 4.41 1.35
CA ALA A 81 -14.40 5.20 1.84
C ALA A 81 -15.66 4.35 1.83
N SER A 82 -16.48 4.47 2.88
CA SER A 82 -17.81 3.88 2.97
C SER A 82 -18.83 4.97 3.16
N SER A 83 -19.91 4.94 2.38
CA SER A 83 -21.02 5.89 2.51
C SER A 83 -22.37 5.17 2.56
N PHE A 84 -23.20 5.63 3.48
CA PHE A 84 -24.55 5.12 3.69
C PHE A 84 -25.50 6.28 3.91
N HIS A 85 -26.68 6.20 3.29
CA HIS A 85 -27.75 7.16 3.48
C HIS A 85 -29.11 6.45 3.49
N CYS A 86 -29.85 6.60 4.59
CA CYS A 86 -31.20 6.06 4.72
C CYS A 86 -32.23 7.04 4.16
N LEU A 87 -32.91 6.65 3.09
CA LEU A 87 -33.92 7.48 2.43
C LEU A 87 -35.20 7.69 3.24
N GLU A 88 -35.40 6.90 4.30
CA GLU A 88 -36.66 6.86 5.07
C GLU A 88 -36.62 7.75 6.32
N CYS A 89 -35.51 7.71 7.06
CA CYS A 89 -35.35 8.49 8.30
C CYS A 89 -34.24 9.54 8.22
N GLY A 90 -33.46 9.56 7.14
CA GLY A 90 -32.35 10.50 6.95
C GLY A 90 -31.05 10.13 7.67
N ASP A 91 -31.01 9.03 8.42
CA ASP A 91 -29.77 8.55 9.08
C ASP A 91 -28.68 8.30 8.03
N ALA A 92 -27.46 8.76 8.30
CA ALA A 92 -26.35 8.69 7.37
C ALA A 92 -25.03 8.50 8.12
N PHE A 93 -24.07 7.81 7.48
CA PHE A 93 -22.70 7.80 7.95
C PHE A 93 -21.73 7.75 6.78
N GLU A 94 -20.54 8.29 7.04
CA GLU A 94 -19.38 8.21 6.17
C GLU A 94 -18.19 7.74 7.00
N SER A 95 -17.33 6.91 6.41
CA SER A 95 -16.11 6.42 7.04
C SER A 95 -15.00 6.42 6.02
N ASP A 96 -13.84 6.94 6.40
CA ASP A 96 -12.63 6.95 5.58
C ASP A 96 -11.50 6.20 6.30
N ASP A 97 -10.83 5.32 5.56
CA ASP A 97 -9.71 4.50 6.02
C ASP A 97 -8.54 4.61 5.04
N SER A 98 -7.32 4.38 5.53
CA SER A 98 -6.10 4.37 4.71
C SER A 98 -5.82 3.03 4.02
N ARG A 99 -6.72 2.05 4.17
CA ARG A 99 -6.63 0.72 3.55
C ARG A 99 -8.01 0.08 3.47
N ILE A 100 -8.17 -0.90 2.58
CA ILE A 100 -9.38 -1.74 2.55
C ILE A 100 -9.39 -2.60 3.82
N PRO A 101 -10.43 -2.55 4.66
CA PRO A 101 -10.53 -3.44 5.81
C PRO A 101 -10.67 -4.90 5.37
N GLU A 102 -10.10 -5.82 6.15
CA GLU A 102 -10.04 -7.25 5.79
C GLU A 102 -11.43 -7.84 5.50
N ASP A 103 -12.42 -7.44 6.31
CA ASP A 103 -13.82 -7.86 6.17
C ASP A 103 -14.46 -7.40 4.86
N PHE A 104 -13.90 -6.42 4.13
CA PHE A 104 -14.41 -5.99 2.83
C PHE A 104 -13.64 -6.59 1.64
N ARG A 105 -12.41 -7.10 1.83
CA ARG A 105 -11.58 -7.57 0.71
C ARG A 105 -12.26 -8.65 -0.13
N HIS A 106 -12.94 -9.59 0.51
CA HIS A 106 -13.63 -10.68 -0.19
C HIS A 106 -14.73 -10.16 -1.14
N LEU A 107 -15.43 -9.08 -0.77
CA LEU A 107 -16.46 -8.46 -1.61
C LEU A 107 -15.85 -7.77 -2.85
N PHE A 108 -14.63 -7.23 -2.72
CA PHE A 108 -13.89 -6.74 -3.88
C PHE A 108 -13.45 -7.89 -4.79
N TYR A 109 -12.98 -9.01 -4.23
CA TYR A 109 -12.62 -10.18 -5.03
C TYR A 109 -13.82 -10.76 -5.78
N GLU A 110 -14.99 -10.81 -5.15
CA GLU A 110 -16.20 -11.30 -5.81
C GLU A 110 -16.62 -10.40 -6.99
N LYS A 111 -16.47 -9.08 -6.84
CA LYS A 111 -16.92 -8.12 -7.86
C LYS A 111 -15.90 -7.83 -8.96
N HIS A 112 -14.62 -7.74 -8.61
CA HIS A 112 -13.54 -7.25 -9.48
C HIS A 112 -12.45 -8.28 -9.71
N GLU A 113 -12.69 -9.52 -9.26
CA GLU A 113 -11.73 -10.63 -9.27
C GLU A 113 -10.54 -10.37 -8.33
N ARG A 114 -9.74 -11.41 -8.13
CA ARG A 114 -8.44 -11.28 -7.48
C ARG A 114 -7.39 -11.00 -8.55
N TRP A 115 -6.43 -10.16 -8.18
CA TRP A 115 -5.32 -9.73 -9.02
C TRP A 115 -4.00 -10.14 -8.40
N ALA A 116 -3.07 -10.57 -9.24
CA ALA A 116 -1.71 -10.91 -8.88
C ALA A 116 -0.72 -9.99 -9.61
N LEU A 117 0.27 -9.50 -8.88
CA LEU A 117 1.40 -8.79 -9.45
C LEU A 117 2.57 -9.74 -9.64
N HIS A 118 2.99 -9.94 -10.88
CA HIS A 118 4.11 -10.80 -11.25
C HIS A 118 5.35 -9.96 -11.58
N LEU A 119 6.50 -10.43 -11.10
CA LEU A 119 7.81 -10.00 -11.55
C LEU A 119 8.26 -10.93 -12.67
N GLU A 120 8.27 -10.42 -13.90
CA GLU A 120 8.60 -11.19 -15.09
C GLU A 120 10.12 -11.20 -15.34
N ALA A 121 10.75 -10.02 -15.23
CA ALA A 121 12.19 -9.87 -15.42
C ALA A 121 12.75 -8.72 -14.60
N THR A 122 14.07 -8.72 -14.43
CA THR A 122 14.83 -7.64 -13.78
C THR A 122 15.71 -6.92 -14.78
N SER A 123 15.81 -5.59 -14.66
CA SER A 123 16.84 -4.84 -15.38
C SER A 123 18.26 -5.26 -14.94
N PRO A 124 19.31 -4.86 -15.67
CA PRO A 124 20.70 -5.07 -15.24
C PRO A 124 21.01 -4.50 -13.84
N GLN A 125 20.20 -3.55 -13.35
CA GLN A 125 20.34 -2.92 -12.04
C GLN A 125 19.66 -3.77 -10.93
N LYS A 126 20.00 -5.07 -10.84
CA LYS A 126 19.37 -6.01 -9.91
C LYS A 126 19.40 -5.57 -8.46
N LEU A 127 20.48 -4.90 -8.02
CA LEU A 127 20.60 -4.37 -6.66
C LEU A 127 19.56 -3.28 -6.37
N HIS A 128 19.25 -2.43 -7.35
CA HIS A 128 18.22 -1.40 -7.21
C HIS A 128 16.83 -2.03 -7.10
N VAL A 129 16.52 -3.00 -7.98
CA VAL A 129 15.27 -3.77 -7.91
C VAL A 129 15.11 -4.46 -6.56
N LEU A 130 16.16 -5.14 -6.08
CA LEU A 130 16.17 -5.80 -4.78
C LEU A 130 15.87 -4.80 -3.65
N HIS A 131 16.55 -3.65 -3.65
CA HIS A 131 16.34 -2.62 -2.64
C HIS A 131 14.90 -2.08 -2.66
N SER A 132 14.35 -1.79 -3.84
CA SER A 132 12.98 -1.32 -3.99
C SER A 132 11.95 -2.34 -3.51
N ILE A 133 12.05 -3.60 -3.94
CA ILE A 133 11.13 -4.67 -3.51
C ILE A 133 11.19 -4.84 -1.99
N ARG A 134 12.40 -4.93 -1.44
CA ARG A 134 12.60 -5.05 0.01
C ARG A 134 11.96 -3.90 0.78
N HIS A 135 12.18 -2.67 0.33
CA HIS A 135 11.66 -1.47 1.00
C HIS A 135 10.12 -1.40 0.92
N VAL A 136 9.55 -1.69 -0.25
CA VAL A 136 8.10 -1.57 -0.47
C VAL A 136 7.33 -2.72 0.18
N MET A 137 7.86 -3.94 0.17
CA MET A 137 7.19 -5.12 0.71
C MET A 137 7.58 -5.46 2.15
N GLY A 138 8.59 -4.77 2.71
CA GLY A 138 9.07 -5.04 4.07
C GLY A 138 9.75 -6.41 4.24
N LEU A 139 10.24 -7.02 3.16
CA LEU A 139 10.86 -8.35 3.18
C LEU A 139 12.28 -8.31 3.78
N SER A 140 12.78 -9.49 4.21
CA SER A 140 14.19 -9.63 4.55
C SER A 140 15.07 -9.63 3.29
N LEU A 141 16.37 -9.40 3.47
CA LEU A 141 17.35 -9.49 2.36
C LEU A 141 17.38 -10.89 1.76
N GLN A 142 17.26 -11.93 2.60
CA GLN A 142 17.26 -13.32 2.16
C GLN A 142 16.01 -13.62 1.32
N ASP A 143 14.82 -13.31 1.82
CA ASP A 143 13.56 -13.59 1.12
C ASP A 143 13.51 -12.87 -0.24
N THR A 144 13.97 -11.61 -0.27
CA THR A 144 14.04 -10.85 -1.52
C THR A 144 15.05 -11.47 -2.49
N GLY A 145 16.20 -11.93 -1.99
CA GLY A 145 17.22 -12.59 -2.80
C GLY A 145 16.75 -13.92 -3.36
N GLU A 146 15.97 -14.70 -2.60
CA GLU A 146 15.34 -15.94 -3.06
C GLU A 146 14.27 -15.67 -4.12
N LEU A 147 13.46 -14.62 -3.92
CA LEU A 147 12.43 -14.20 -4.87
C LEU A 147 13.01 -13.88 -6.25
N LEU A 148 14.15 -13.18 -6.30
CA LEU A 148 14.80 -12.79 -7.56
C LEU A 148 15.50 -13.94 -8.31
N LYS A 149 15.72 -15.10 -7.66
CA LYS A 149 16.34 -16.26 -8.30
C LYS A 149 15.37 -17.06 -9.17
N SER A 150 14.07 -16.96 -8.89
CA SER A 150 13.04 -17.81 -9.49
C SER A 150 12.09 -17.00 -10.39
N LEU A 151 12.61 -16.31 -11.41
CA LEU A 151 11.77 -15.52 -12.32
C LEU A 151 11.26 -16.39 -13.49
N PRO A 152 10.02 -16.18 -13.97
CA PRO A 152 9.00 -15.24 -13.49
C PRO A 152 8.30 -15.71 -12.20
N ARG A 153 7.90 -14.79 -11.32
CA ARG A 153 7.23 -15.13 -10.05
C ARG A 153 6.23 -14.08 -9.57
N GLN A 154 5.17 -14.55 -8.93
CA GLN A 154 4.19 -13.72 -8.23
C GLN A 154 4.84 -13.04 -7.01
N LEU A 155 4.73 -11.72 -6.94
CA LEU A 155 5.17 -10.89 -5.81
C LEU A 155 4.11 -10.81 -4.73
N ALA A 156 2.87 -10.50 -5.13
CA ALA A 156 1.75 -10.28 -4.24
C ALA A 156 0.43 -10.59 -4.95
N GLU A 157 -0.61 -10.76 -4.15
CA GLU A 157 -2.00 -10.86 -4.60
C GLU A 157 -2.90 -9.93 -3.77
N GLY A 158 -3.99 -9.48 -4.38
CA GLY A 158 -4.97 -8.63 -3.70
C GLY A 158 -6.00 -8.08 -4.67
N THR A 159 -6.59 -6.95 -4.27
CA THR A 159 -7.52 -6.21 -5.12
C THR A 159 -6.75 -5.50 -6.22
N ARG A 160 -7.41 -5.15 -7.33
CA ARG A 160 -6.73 -4.45 -8.43
C ARG A 160 -6.10 -3.14 -7.95
N VAL A 161 -6.82 -2.37 -7.14
CA VAL A 161 -6.32 -1.09 -6.58
C VAL A 161 -5.04 -1.27 -5.76
N GLU A 162 -4.94 -2.33 -4.96
CA GLU A 162 -3.71 -2.63 -4.19
C GLU A 162 -2.56 -3.03 -5.11
N MET A 163 -2.83 -3.87 -6.11
CA MET A 163 -1.79 -4.34 -7.03
C MET A 163 -1.30 -3.24 -7.97
N GLU A 164 -2.17 -2.33 -8.38
CA GLU A 164 -1.82 -1.12 -9.15
C GLU A 164 -0.95 -0.17 -8.34
N LEU A 165 -1.33 0.09 -7.08
CA LEU A 165 -0.50 0.89 -6.17
C LEU A 165 0.89 0.28 -5.98
N LEU A 166 0.95 -1.05 -5.83
CA LEU A 166 2.22 -1.75 -5.68
C LEU A 166 3.06 -1.68 -6.97
N ARG A 167 2.42 -1.84 -8.15
CA ARG A 167 3.06 -1.67 -9.45
C ARG A 167 3.66 -0.26 -9.60
N GLU A 168 2.90 0.77 -9.24
CA GLU A 168 3.34 2.16 -9.31
C GLU A 168 4.54 2.43 -8.40
N ARG A 169 4.49 1.97 -7.14
CA ARG A 169 5.61 2.08 -6.19
C ARG A 169 6.89 1.41 -6.68
N LEU A 170 6.76 0.35 -7.48
CA LEU A 170 7.88 -0.39 -8.04
C LEU A 170 8.24 0.03 -9.47
N ALA A 171 7.47 0.91 -10.13
CA ALA A 171 7.67 1.28 -11.54
C ALA A 171 9.08 1.86 -11.79
N HIS A 172 9.59 2.63 -10.84
CA HIS A 172 10.90 3.28 -10.91
C HIS A 172 12.07 2.34 -10.57
N SER A 173 11.79 1.11 -10.14
CA SER A 173 12.84 0.16 -9.73
C SER A 173 13.62 -0.44 -10.91
N GLY A 174 13.04 -0.39 -12.12
CA GLY A 174 13.54 -1.14 -13.28
C GLY A 174 13.10 -2.61 -13.29
N ALA A 175 12.12 -2.98 -12.48
CA ALA A 175 11.42 -4.27 -12.56
C ALA A 175 10.46 -4.29 -13.75
N GLN A 176 10.39 -5.41 -14.47
CA GLN A 176 9.31 -5.66 -15.43
C GLN A 176 8.17 -6.35 -14.68
N LEU A 177 7.08 -5.61 -14.50
CA LEU A 177 5.94 -6.04 -13.71
C LEU A 177 4.73 -6.27 -14.60
N LEU A 178 3.99 -7.34 -14.33
CA LEU A 178 2.78 -7.71 -15.04
C LEU A 178 1.64 -7.95 -14.06
N LEU A 179 0.49 -7.33 -14.30
CA LEU A 179 -0.74 -7.58 -13.57
C LEU A 179 -1.55 -8.67 -14.29
N LYS A 180 -2.01 -9.67 -13.55
CA LYS A 180 -2.89 -10.74 -14.04
C LYS A 180 -4.11 -10.82 -13.12
N SER A 181 -5.30 -10.97 -13.71
CA SER A 181 -6.49 -11.35 -12.94
C SER A 181 -6.67 -12.87 -12.94
N ASP A 182 -7.27 -13.42 -11.89
CA ASP A 182 -7.47 -14.86 -11.75
C ASP A 182 -8.28 -15.47 -12.92
N ALA A 183 -9.16 -14.69 -13.56
CA ALA A 183 -9.91 -15.15 -14.75
C ALA A 183 -9.00 -15.49 -15.94
N SER A 184 -7.80 -14.90 -16.03
CA SER A 184 -6.85 -15.14 -17.12
C SER A 184 -5.99 -16.41 -16.96
N THR A 185 -6.06 -17.09 -15.81
CA THR A 185 -5.17 -18.24 -15.50
C THR A 185 -5.77 -19.59 -15.91
N GLN A 186 -7.02 -19.64 -16.37
CA GLN A 186 -7.67 -20.92 -16.75
C GLN A 186 -7.29 -21.46 -18.14
N ASP A 187 -6.42 -20.79 -18.90
CA ASP A 187 -6.22 -21.11 -20.33
C ASP A 187 -4.84 -21.69 -20.69
N SER A 188 -4.12 -22.33 -19.76
CA SER A 188 -2.78 -22.88 -20.04
C SER A 188 -2.51 -24.25 -19.40
N THR A 189 -3.52 -25.11 -19.35
CA THR A 189 -3.33 -26.53 -19.06
C THR A 189 -4.06 -27.38 -20.10
N GLN A 190 -3.45 -27.49 -21.29
CA GLN A 190 -3.66 -28.59 -22.24
C GLN A 190 -2.30 -29.11 -22.71
#